data_AF-A0A426TQW5-F1
#
_entry.id   AF-A0A426TQW5-F1
#
_cell.length_a   1.000
_cell.length_b   1.000
_cell.length_c   1.000
_cell.angle_alpha   90.00
_cell.angle_beta   90.00
_cell.angle_gamma   90.00
#
_symmetry.space_group_name_H-M   'P 1'
#
loop_
_entity.id
_entity.type
_entity.pdbx_description
1 polymer ?
#
loop_
_entity_poly.entity_id
_entity_poly.type
_entity_poly.pdbx_seq_one_letter_code
_entity_poly.pdbx_strand_id
1 'polypeptide(L)'
;MRFQHRLTLILLLILLLVTVLPPLLFMAGVPAFVRRPEVMNPLAGGTALILGGVLLFGLGRRAVRSVRAWRTNQRTLPLTGQHAARFHAASSDAVRAANEAAIERLAAQGYTIPGFQSQHPDQSILIFLRGCGQEGATVDQIATSIGMDGPTRDSTLRALYSDGLAQRDGENVVITELGVNRIAHV
;
A
#
# COMPACT_ATOMS: atom_id res chain seq x y z
N MET A 1 -0.23 9.04 22.43
CA MET A 1 -0.89 9.37 21.14
C MET A 1 -0.57 10.77 20.57
N ARG A 2 -0.17 11.78 21.37
CA ARG A 2 0.12 13.15 20.88
C ARG A 2 1.37 13.31 19.98
N PHE A 3 2.26 12.31 19.94
CA PHE A 3 3.54 12.38 19.21
C PHE A 3 3.42 11.93 17.75
N GLN A 4 2.58 10.93 17.45
CA GLN A 4 2.33 10.45 16.09
C GLN A 4 1.64 11.52 15.23
N HIS A 5 0.67 12.24 15.79
CA HIS A 5 -0.01 13.33 15.07
C HIS A 5 0.93 14.50 14.74
N ARG A 6 1.93 14.80 15.57
CA ARG A 6 2.91 15.84 15.26
C ARG A 6 3.86 15.42 14.14
N LEU A 7 4.24 14.15 14.09
CA LEU A 7 5.11 13.60 13.05
C LEU A 7 4.40 13.57 11.69
N THR A 8 3.14 13.12 11.64
CA THR A 8 2.36 13.13 10.39
C THR A 8 2.13 14.54 9.89
N LEU A 9 1.84 15.50 10.77
CA LEU A 9 1.59 16.89 10.37
C LEU A 9 2.86 17.56 9.79
N ILE A 10 4.04 17.25 10.34
CA ILE A 10 5.33 17.74 9.80
C ILE A 10 5.62 17.10 8.44
N LEU A 11 5.39 15.80 8.28
CA LEU A 11 5.58 15.09 7.00
C LEU A 11 4.64 15.62 5.91
N LEU A 12 3.39 15.91 6.28
CA LEU A 12 2.39 16.47 5.37
C LEU A 12 2.74 17.92 4.98
N LEU A 13 3.27 18.72 5.90
CA LEU A 13 3.75 20.07 5.62
C LEU A 13 4.96 20.06 4.66
N ILE A 14 5.91 19.13 4.86
CA ILE A 14 7.07 18.98 3.97
C ILE A 14 6.62 18.52 2.58
N LEU A 15 5.70 17.54 2.51
CA LEU A 15 5.17 17.06 1.24
C LEU A 15 4.47 18.20 0.49
N LEU A 16 3.64 18.99 1.17
CA LEU A 16 2.96 20.16 0.59
C LEU A 16 3.97 21.21 0.10
N LEU A 17 5.02 21.49 0.87
CA LEU A 17 6.04 22.46 0.49
C LEU A 17 6.85 22.01 -0.74
N VAL A 18 7.12 20.70 -0.87
CA VAL A 18 7.88 20.15 -2.00
C VAL A 18 7.02 20.01 -3.26
N THR A 19 5.72 19.76 -3.14
CA THR A 19 4.85 19.56 -4.32
C THR A 19 4.20 20.84 -4.81
N VAL A 20 3.89 21.80 -3.93
CA VAL A 20 3.11 22.99 -4.28
C VAL A 20 4.00 24.21 -4.57
N LEU A 21 5.16 24.32 -3.92
CA LEU A 21 6.05 25.48 -4.08
C LEU A 21 6.75 25.53 -5.46
N PRO A 22 7.24 24.42 -6.05
CA PRO A 22 7.86 24.45 -7.37
C PRO A 22 6.94 24.89 -8.52
N PRO A 23 5.68 24.40 -8.64
CA PRO A 23 4.79 24.84 -9.71
C PRO A 23 4.30 26.28 -9.51
N LEU A 24 4.20 26.78 -8.27
CA LEU A 24 3.88 28.20 -8.01
C LEU A 24 5.02 29.14 -8.44
N LEU A 25 6.28 28.75 -8.22
CA LEU A 25 7.44 29.50 -8.74
C LEU A 25 7.52 29.45 -10.26
N PHE A 26 7.10 28.34 -10.88
CA PHE A 26 7.03 28.20 -12.33
C PHE A 26 5.86 28.99 -12.96
N MET A 27 4.71 29.08 -12.26
CA MET A 27 3.51 29.80 -12.72
C MET A 27 3.58 31.31 -12.46
N ALA A 28 4.36 31.76 -11.48
CA ALA A 28 4.43 33.17 -11.07
C ALA A 28 5.56 33.99 -11.72
N GLY A 29 6.39 33.46 -12.62
CA GLY A 29 7.43 34.31 -13.18
C GLY A 29 8.44 33.72 -14.15
N VAL A 30 8.01 33.18 -15.29
CA VAL A 30 8.75 33.35 -16.55
C VAL A 30 7.76 33.48 -17.71
N PRO A 31 7.50 34.71 -18.17
CA PRO A 31 7.72 34.92 -19.59
C PRO A 31 8.46 36.22 -19.88
N ALA A 32 9.24 36.16 -20.97
CA ALA A 32 9.86 37.26 -21.70
C ALA A 32 11.04 37.97 -21.01
N PHE A 33 12.26 37.72 -21.49
CA PHE A 33 13.18 38.79 -21.89
C PHE A 33 14.33 38.23 -22.74
N VAL A 34 14.08 38.04 -24.03
CA VAL A 34 15.10 38.25 -25.06
C VAL A 34 14.71 39.54 -25.77
N ARG A 35 15.48 40.62 -25.50
CA ARG A 35 15.71 41.87 -26.27
C ARG A 35 15.77 43.10 -25.36
N ARG A 36 16.94 43.35 -24.78
CA ARG A 36 17.85 44.49 -25.08
C ARG A 36 18.94 44.58 -24.00
N PRO A 37 20.17 44.96 -24.37
CA PRO A 37 21.32 44.94 -23.46
C PRO A 37 21.57 46.34 -22.91
N GLU A 38 21.02 46.70 -21.76
CA GLU A 38 21.47 47.91 -21.07
C GLU A 38 21.50 47.70 -19.55
N VAL A 39 22.70 47.97 -19.00
CA VAL A 39 23.05 48.17 -17.60
C VAL A 39 23.02 46.92 -16.70
N MET A 40 24.14 46.21 -16.69
CA MET A 40 24.54 45.34 -15.59
C MET A 40 24.60 46.14 -14.28
N ASN A 41 23.89 45.69 -13.25
CA ASN A 41 24.30 45.93 -11.87
C ASN A 41 24.69 44.59 -11.23
N PRO A 42 25.98 44.19 -11.32
CA PRO A 42 26.43 42.83 -10.95
C PRO A 42 26.42 42.53 -9.44
N LEU A 43 26.05 43.51 -8.60
CA LEU A 43 26.08 43.37 -7.14
C LEU A 43 24.77 42.82 -6.53
N ALA A 44 23.66 42.79 -7.28
CA ALA A 44 22.37 42.31 -6.76
C ALA A 44 22.16 40.79 -6.91
N GLY A 45 22.79 40.16 -7.90
CA GLY A 45 22.66 38.71 -8.13
C GLY A 45 23.52 37.84 -7.20
N GLY A 46 24.64 38.38 -6.72
CA GLY A 46 25.58 37.65 -5.86
C GLY A 46 25.07 37.47 -4.42
N THR A 47 24.37 38.45 -3.87
CA THR A 47 23.91 38.45 -2.48
C THR A 47 22.77 37.46 -2.24
N ALA A 48 21.87 37.27 -3.21
CA ALA A 48 20.76 36.31 -3.11
C ALA A 48 21.24 34.84 -3.08
N LEU A 49 22.25 34.50 -3.88
CA LEU A 49 22.83 33.15 -3.91
C LEU A 49 23.63 32.83 -2.64
N ILE A 50 24.34 33.81 -2.08
CA ILE A 50 25.12 33.63 -0.85
C ILE A 50 24.18 33.47 0.37
N LEU A 51 23.12 34.29 0.48
CA LEU A 51 22.13 34.14 1.55
C LEU A 51 21.34 32.83 1.46
N GLY A 52 20.94 32.40 0.25
CA GLY A 52 20.29 31.12 0.01
C GLY A 52 21.19 29.92 0.37
N GLY A 53 22.47 29.99 -0.01
CA GLY A 53 23.47 28.96 0.32
C GLY A 53 23.74 28.84 1.81
N VAL A 54 23.86 29.95 2.53
CA VAL A 54 24.13 29.96 3.99
C VAL A 54 22.94 29.44 4.79
N LEU A 55 21.70 29.75 4.38
CA LEU A 55 20.48 29.21 5.00
C LEU A 55 20.35 27.69 4.79
N LEU A 56 20.62 27.21 3.57
CA LEU A 56 20.60 25.77 3.26
C LEU A 56 21.72 25.01 4.00
N PHE A 57 22.91 25.59 4.12
CA PHE A 57 24.03 24.96 4.84
C PHE A 57 23.84 24.97 6.37
N GLY A 58 23.23 26.02 6.92
CA GLY A 58 22.87 26.13 8.33
C GLY A 58 21.76 25.16 8.76
N LEU A 59 20.74 25.00 7.91
CA LEU A 59 19.66 24.01 8.11
C LEU A 59 20.17 22.59 7.94
N GLY A 60 21.04 22.33 6.95
CA GLY A 60 21.70 21.04 6.75
C GLY A 60 22.54 20.63 7.97
N ARG A 61 23.28 21.55 8.59
CA ARG A 61 24.05 21.26 9.81
C ARG A 61 23.18 20.95 11.03
N ARG A 62 22.00 21.57 11.16
CA ARG A 62 21.05 21.23 12.24
C ARG A 62 20.37 19.89 12.00
N ALA A 63 20.02 19.57 10.75
CA ALA A 63 19.49 18.26 10.37
C ALA A 63 20.53 17.13 10.56
N VAL A 64 21.79 17.38 10.24
CA VAL A 64 22.87 16.40 10.47
C VAL A 64 23.12 16.21 11.96
N ARG A 65 23.04 17.25 12.79
CA ARG A 65 23.13 17.11 14.26
C ARG A 65 21.93 16.40 14.87
N SER A 66 20.71 16.63 14.39
CA SER A 66 19.53 15.91 14.88
C SER A 66 19.55 14.43 14.46
N VAL A 67 20.05 14.10 13.27
CA VAL A 67 20.25 12.71 12.83
C VAL A 67 21.36 12.03 13.65
N ARG A 68 22.46 12.74 13.97
CA ARG A 68 23.54 12.20 14.81
C ARG A 68 23.08 12.00 16.26
N ALA A 69 22.29 12.93 16.79
CA ALA A 69 21.66 12.81 18.11
C ALA A 69 20.59 11.71 18.17
N TRP A 70 19.88 11.47 17.06
CA TRP A 70 18.95 10.35 16.94
C TRP A 70 19.69 9.00 16.91
N ARG A 71 20.83 8.92 16.21
CA ARG A 71 21.70 7.73 16.20
C ARG A 71 22.33 7.43 17.56
N THR A 72 22.69 8.44 18.34
CA THR A 72 23.26 8.25 19.70
C THR A 72 22.22 8.03 20.79
N ASN A 73 20.96 8.45 20.58
CA ASN A 73 19.84 8.14 21.48
C ASN A 73 19.14 6.81 21.18
N GLN A 74 19.51 6.10 20.10
CA GLN A 74 19.32 4.64 20.03
C GLN A 74 20.32 3.95 20.97
N ARG A 75 20.20 4.27 22.26
CA ARG A 75 20.74 3.46 23.34
C ARG A 75 20.23 2.05 23.08
N THR A 76 21.16 1.14 22.88
CA THR A 76 20.99 -0.31 22.91
C THR A 76 20.11 -0.67 24.11
N LEU A 77 18.81 -0.82 23.87
CA LEU A 77 17.94 -1.51 24.81
C LEU A 77 18.43 -2.96 24.79
N PRO A 78 18.97 -3.50 25.89
CA PRO A 78 19.28 -4.91 25.93
C PRO A 78 17.97 -5.65 25.71
N LEU A 79 17.87 -6.37 24.59
CA LEU A 79 16.79 -7.31 24.35
C LEU A 79 16.89 -8.36 25.47
N THR A 80 16.15 -8.16 26.56
CA THR A 80 16.00 -9.19 27.58
C THR A 80 15.34 -10.40 26.92
N GLY A 81 15.59 -11.61 27.44
CA GLY A 81 15.02 -12.84 26.87
C GLY A 81 13.50 -12.78 26.65
N GLN A 82 12.77 -12.00 27.46
CA GLN A 82 11.34 -11.76 27.29
C GLN A 82 10.98 -10.90 26.06
N HIS A 83 11.79 -9.89 25.71
CA HIS A 83 11.58 -9.11 24.48
C HIS A 83 11.93 -9.92 23.24
N ALA A 84 12.99 -10.73 23.30
CA ALA A 84 13.33 -11.68 22.24
C ALA A 84 12.23 -12.73 22.03
N ALA A 85 11.67 -13.29 23.11
CA ALA A 85 10.55 -14.24 23.03
C ALA A 85 9.29 -13.61 22.45
N ARG A 86 8.94 -12.38 22.85
CA ARG A 86 7.80 -11.64 22.27
C ARG A 86 8.01 -11.30 20.79
N PHE A 87 9.22 -10.90 20.41
CA PHE A 87 9.54 -10.62 19.01
C PHE A 87 9.55 -11.90 18.16
N HIS A 88 10.06 -13.01 18.69
CA HIS A 88 10.03 -14.31 18.02
C HIS A 88 8.60 -14.83 17.87
N ALA A 89 7.78 -14.76 18.92
CA ALA A 89 6.37 -15.13 18.85
C ALA A 89 5.60 -14.28 17.83
N ALA A 90 5.76 -12.95 17.89
CA ALA A 90 5.14 -12.04 16.92
C ALA A 90 5.64 -12.29 15.48
N SER A 91 6.93 -12.59 15.29
CA SER A 91 7.49 -12.94 13.99
C SER A 91 6.94 -14.28 13.49
N SER A 92 6.80 -15.28 14.37
CA SER A 92 6.20 -16.58 14.04
C SER A 92 4.73 -16.44 13.65
N ASP A 93 3.98 -15.60 14.36
CA ASP A 93 2.58 -15.31 14.04
C ASP A 93 2.46 -14.55 12.72
N ALA A 94 3.32 -13.58 12.47
CA ALA A 94 3.34 -12.84 11.21
C ALA A 94 3.71 -13.75 10.02
N VAL A 95 4.67 -14.66 10.19
CA VAL A 95 5.05 -15.65 9.17
C VAL A 95 3.92 -16.64 8.93
N ARG A 96 3.25 -17.12 9.98
CA ARG A 96 2.07 -17.98 9.87
C ARG A 96 0.95 -17.28 9.10
N ALA A 97 0.61 -16.05 9.48
CA ALA A 97 -0.42 -15.26 8.80
C ALA A 97 -0.05 -14.98 7.33
N ALA A 98 1.23 -14.70 7.03
CA ALA A 98 1.69 -14.51 5.66
C ALA A 98 1.60 -15.80 4.83
N ASN A 99 1.91 -16.95 5.44
CA ASN A 99 1.77 -18.25 4.78
C ASN A 99 0.31 -18.62 4.55
N GLU A 100 -0.57 -18.39 5.54
CA GLU A 100 -2.02 -18.60 5.39
C GLU A 100 -2.60 -17.73 4.26
N ALA A 101 -2.24 -16.45 4.22
CA ALA A 101 -2.65 -15.54 3.14
C ALA A 101 -2.09 -15.96 1.77
N ALA A 102 -0.86 -16.49 1.72
CA ALA A 102 -0.27 -16.99 0.47
C ALA A 102 -0.99 -18.26 -0.02
N ILE A 103 -1.28 -19.19 0.87
CA ILE A 103 -2.03 -20.42 0.58
C ILE A 103 -3.42 -20.06 0.07
N GLU A 104 -4.11 -19.14 0.74
CA GLU A 104 -5.45 -18.70 0.33
C GLU A 104 -5.46 -18.05 -1.05
N ARG A 105 -4.43 -17.26 -1.39
CA ARG A 105 -4.25 -16.71 -2.74
C ARG A 105 -3.99 -17.78 -3.79
N LEU A 106 -3.18 -18.79 -3.48
CA LEU A 106 -2.90 -19.89 -4.40
C LEU A 106 -4.16 -20.73 -4.64
N ALA A 107 -4.90 -21.06 -3.59
CA ALA A 107 -6.20 -21.73 -3.68
C ALA A 107 -7.21 -20.91 -4.51
N ALA A 108 -7.24 -19.61 -4.29
CA ALA A 108 -8.03 -18.68 -5.07
C ALA A 108 -7.53 -18.48 -6.51
N GLN A 109 -6.34 -18.95 -6.88
CA GLN A 109 -5.86 -18.97 -8.27
C GLN A 109 -6.16 -20.30 -8.97
N GLY A 110 -6.74 -21.27 -8.28
CA GLY A 110 -7.07 -22.59 -8.82
C GLY A 110 -6.10 -23.70 -8.46
N TYR A 111 -5.08 -23.42 -7.64
CA TYR A 111 -4.21 -24.48 -7.14
C TYR A 111 -4.92 -25.28 -6.05
N THR A 112 -5.00 -26.60 -6.22
CA THR A 112 -5.56 -27.48 -5.18
C THR A 112 -4.52 -27.73 -4.09
N ILE A 113 -4.85 -27.38 -2.86
CA ILE A 113 -3.97 -27.54 -1.70
C ILE A 113 -4.61 -28.57 -0.74
N PRO A 114 -3.97 -29.74 -0.52
CA PRO A 114 -4.53 -30.77 0.34
C PRO A 114 -4.78 -30.27 1.77
N GLY A 115 -6.00 -30.49 2.28
CA GLY A 115 -6.38 -30.11 3.65
C GLY A 115 -6.59 -28.61 3.89
N PHE A 116 -6.49 -27.78 2.84
CA PHE A 116 -6.82 -26.36 2.94
C PHE A 116 -8.33 -26.14 2.97
N GLN A 117 -8.77 -25.19 3.80
CA GLN A 117 -10.13 -24.66 3.82
C GLN A 117 -10.02 -23.15 3.95
N SER A 118 -10.65 -22.40 3.04
CA SER A 118 -10.63 -20.94 3.10
C SER A 118 -11.38 -20.41 4.32
N GLN A 119 -10.83 -19.38 4.94
CA GLN A 119 -11.48 -18.64 6.03
C GLN A 119 -12.45 -17.58 5.50
N HIS A 120 -12.27 -17.15 4.25
CA HIS A 120 -13.07 -16.16 3.55
C HIS A 120 -13.59 -16.72 2.21
N PRO A 121 -14.48 -17.72 2.25
CA PRO A 121 -14.86 -18.49 1.06
C PRO A 121 -15.52 -17.63 -0.01
N ASP A 122 -16.29 -16.61 0.37
CA ASP A 122 -16.91 -15.65 -0.55
C ASP A 122 -15.86 -14.90 -1.39
N GLN A 123 -14.83 -14.37 -0.74
CA GLN A 123 -13.76 -13.64 -1.41
C GLN A 123 -12.89 -14.56 -2.26
N SER A 124 -12.55 -15.74 -1.76
CA SER A 124 -11.77 -16.73 -2.51
C SER A 124 -12.49 -17.20 -3.77
N ILE A 125 -13.83 -17.36 -3.73
CA ILE A 125 -14.63 -17.71 -4.92
C ILE A 125 -14.52 -16.61 -5.98
N LEU A 126 -14.67 -15.35 -5.59
CA LEU A 126 -14.60 -14.24 -6.55
C LEU A 126 -13.21 -14.12 -7.19
N ILE A 127 -12.14 -14.27 -6.40
CA ILE A 127 -10.77 -14.24 -6.93
C ILE A 127 -10.56 -15.41 -7.91
N PHE A 128 -11.04 -16.60 -7.56
CA PHE A 128 -10.97 -17.79 -8.41
C PHE A 128 -11.71 -17.60 -9.73
N LEU A 129 -12.97 -17.18 -9.68
CA LEU A 129 -13.75 -16.93 -10.88
C LEU A 129 -13.15 -15.82 -11.75
N ARG A 130 -12.54 -14.80 -11.14
CA ARG A 130 -11.79 -13.77 -11.88
C ARG A 130 -10.58 -14.36 -12.60
N GLY A 131 -9.89 -15.32 -11.99
CA GLY A 131 -8.79 -16.05 -12.63
C GLY A 131 -9.25 -16.90 -13.82
N CYS A 132 -10.45 -17.47 -13.76
CA CYS A 132 -11.08 -18.23 -14.84
C CYS A 132 -11.61 -17.34 -15.99
N GLY A 133 -11.83 -16.05 -15.73
CA GLY A 133 -12.36 -15.12 -16.74
C GLY A 133 -13.80 -15.43 -17.13
N GLN A 134 -14.13 -15.29 -18.42
CA GLN A 134 -15.49 -15.45 -18.94
C GLN A 134 -15.94 -16.91 -19.04
N GLU A 135 -15.00 -17.87 -19.06
CA GLU A 135 -15.33 -19.30 -19.09
C GLU A 135 -15.97 -19.76 -17.77
N GLY A 136 -15.62 -19.09 -16.67
CA GLY A 136 -16.08 -19.44 -15.34
C GLY A 136 -15.54 -20.78 -14.87
N ALA A 137 -16.22 -21.37 -13.89
CA ALA A 137 -15.88 -22.69 -13.37
C ALA A 137 -17.10 -23.42 -12.84
N THR A 138 -17.05 -24.75 -12.81
CA THR A 138 -18.13 -25.54 -12.22
C THR A 138 -18.14 -25.40 -10.71
N VAL A 139 -19.31 -25.65 -10.11
CA VAL A 139 -19.48 -25.63 -8.65
C VAL A 139 -18.52 -26.59 -7.94
N ASP A 140 -18.22 -27.73 -8.55
CA ASP A 140 -17.31 -28.73 -7.99
C ASP A 140 -15.84 -28.30 -8.08
N GLN A 141 -15.45 -27.64 -9.17
CA GLN A 141 -14.10 -27.06 -9.31
C GLN A 141 -13.88 -25.98 -8.25
N ILE A 142 -14.86 -25.11 -8.05
CA ILE A 142 -14.82 -24.05 -7.01
C ILE A 142 -14.69 -24.68 -5.62
N ALA A 143 -15.54 -25.66 -5.30
CA ALA A 143 -15.53 -26.32 -4.00
C ALA A 143 -14.21 -27.05 -3.72
N THR A 144 -13.65 -27.72 -4.74
CA THR A 144 -12.37 -28.44 -4.64
C THR A 144 -11.21 -27.48 -4.43
N SER A 145 -11.17 -26.37 -5.17
CA SER A 145 -10.07 -25.41 -5.09
C SER A 145 -10.04 -24.68 -3.74
N ILE A 146 -11.22 -24.34 -3.20
CA ILE A 146 -11.37 -23.51 -2.00
C ILE A 146 -11.49 -24.37 -0.73
N GLY A 147 -11.73 -25.67 -0.87
CA GLY A 147 -11.86 -26.61 0.23
C GLY A 147 -13.18 -26.45 0.99
N MET A 148 -14.29 -26.30 0.27
CA MET A 148 -15.61 -26.11 0.86
C MET A 148 -16.39 -27.43 0.98
N ASP A 149 -17.13 -27.59 2.08
CA ASP A 149 -18.14 -28.64 2.20
C ASP A 149 -19.45 -28.25 1.50
N GLY A 150 -20.34 -29.22 1.27
CA GLY A 150 -21.59 -29.02 0.53
C GLY A 150 -22.47 -27.90 1.10
N PRO A 151 -22.77 -27.87 2.42
CA PRO A 151 -23.59 -26.82 3.02
C PRO A 151 -22.97 -25.42 2.93
N THR A 152 -21.66 -25.27 3.20
CA THR A 152 -20.97 -23.98 3.13
C THR A 152 -20.89 -23.50 1.69
N ARG A 153 -20.59 -24.39 0.75
CA ARG A 153 -20.61 -24.10 -0.69
C ARG A 153 -21.96 -23.56 -1.15
N ASP A 154 -23.04 -24.27 -0.83
CA ASP A 154 -24.38 -23.92 -1.32
C ASP A 154 -24.89 -22.60 -0.72
N SER A 155 -24.62 -22.37 0.56
CA SER A 155 -24.98 -21.11 1.23
C SER A 155 -24.15 -19.92 0.72
N THR A 156 -22.84 -20.11 0.53
CA THR A 156 -21.94 -19.05 0.03
C THR A 156 -22.27 -18.69 -1.41
N LEU A 157 -22.44 -19.68 -2.30
CA LEU A 157 -22.83 -19.42 -3.69
C LEU A 157 -24.19 -18.74 -3.78
N ARG A 158 -25.16 -19.16 -2.95
CA ARG A 158 -26.48 -18.51 -2.90
C ARG A 158 -26.37 -17.04 -2.51
N ALA A 159 -25.52 -16.71 -1.54
CA ALA A 159 -25.26 -15.32 -1.15
C ALA A 159 -24.61 -14.52 -2.29
N LEU A 160 -23.62 -15.10 -2.98
CA LEU A 160 -22.98 -14.45 -4.13
C LEU A 160 -23.95 -14.21 -5.29
N TYR A 161 -24.91 -15.12 -5.50
CA TYR A 161 -25.97 -14.95 -6.49
C TYR A 161 -26.99 -13.89 -6.08
N SER A 162 -27.42 -13.88 -4.81
CA SER A 162 -28.37 -12.88 -4.32
C SER A 162 -27.80 -11.47 -4.37
N ASP A 163 -26.50 -11.34 -4.12
CA ASP A 163 -25.77 -10.08 -4.17
C ASP A 163 -25.40 -9.66 -5.60
N GLY A 164 -25.69 -10.50 -6.60
CA GLY A 164 -25.38 -10.24 -8.01
C GLY A 164 -23.88 -10.24 -8.33
N LEU A 165 -23.05 -10.83 -7.47
CA LEU A 165 -21.58 -10.86 -7.61
C LEU A 165 -21.11 -12.02 -8.51
N ALA A 166 -21.92 -13.06 -8.61
CA ALA A 166 -21.73 -14.18 -9.51
C ALA A 166 -23.07 -14.55 -10.16
N GLN A 167 -23.01 -15.24 -11.29
CA GLN A 167 -24.19 -15.77 -11.97
C GLN A 167 -23.90 -17.15 -12.56
N ARG A 168 -24.94 -17.94 -12.80
CA ARG A 168 -24.80 -19.18 -13.55
C ARG A 168 -24.85 -18.92 -15.05
N ASP A 169 -23.94 -19.55 -15.77
CA ASP A 169 -23.94 -19.68 -17.23
C ASP A 169 -23.86 -21.17 -17.58
N GLY A 170 -25.04 -21.78 -17.78
CA GLY A 170 -25.17 -23.23 -17.92
C GLY A 170 -24.69 -24.00 -16.67
N GLU A 171 -23.67 -24.85 -16.86
CA GLU A 171 -23.04 -25.62 -15.79
C GLU A 171 -21.98 -24.82 -15.01
N ASN A 172 -21.53 -23.70 -15.58
CA ASN A 172 -20.48 -22.87 -15.02
C ASN A 172 -21.07 -21.74 -14.18
N VAL A 173 -20.25 -21.29 -13.25
CA VAL A 173 -20.44 -20.06 -12.49
C VAL A 173 -19.44 -19.06 -13.03
N VAL A 174 -19.93 -17.87 -13.40
CA VAL A 174 -19.11 -16.77 -13.90
C VAL A 174 -19.22 -15.59 -12.95
N ILE A 175 -18.13 -14.83 -12.83
CA ILE A 175 -18.14 -13.59 -12.06
C ILE A 175 -18.79 -12.47 -12.86
N THR A 176 -19.61 -11.65 -12.20
CA THR A 176 -20.22 -10.46 -12.82
C THR A 176 -19.27 -9.27 -12.73
N GLU A 177 -19.55 -8.19 -13.48
CA GLU A 177 -18.81 -6.93 -13.34
C GLU A 177 -18.86 -6.38 -11.91
N LEU A 178 -19.99 -6.53 -11.22
CA LEU A 178 -20.15 -6.14 -9.82
C LEU A 178 -19.22 -6.96 -8.91
N GLY A 179 -19.13 -8.27 -9.16
CA GLY A 179 -18.18 -9.16 -8.49
C GLY A 179 -16.74 -8.71 -8.68
N VAL A 180 -16.34 -8.41 -9.92
CA VAL A 180 -14.97 -7.93 -10.25
C VAL A 180 -14.65 -6.63 -9.51
N ASN A 181 -15.58 -5.68 -9.46
CA ASN A 181 -15.39 -4.40 -8.77
C ASN A 181 -15.23 -4.59 -7.26
N ARG A 182 -15.97 -5.52 -6.65
CA ARG A 182 -15.87 -5.79 -5.21
C ARG A 182 -14.46 -6.24 -4.79
N ILE A 183 -13.81 -7.07 -5.60
CA ILE A 183 -12.44 -7.53 -5.32
C ILE A 183 -11.36 -6.49 -5.64
N ALA A 184 -11.64 -5.51 -6.49
CA ALA A 184 -10.68 -4.43 -6.77
C ALA A 184 -10.42 -3.51 -5.57
N HIS A 185 -11.29 -3.56 -4.55
CA HIS A 185 -11.22 -2.76 -3.35
C HIS A 185 -10.70 -3.50 -2.11
N VAL A 186 -10.25 -4.76 -2.27
CA VAL A 186 -9.63 -5.57 -1.21
C VAL A 186 -8.13 -5.66 -1.43
#